data_AF-A0AAN8F6M4-F1
#
_entry.id   AF-A0AAN8F6M4-F1
#
_cell.length_a   1.000
_cell.length_b   1.000
_cell.length_c   1.000
_cell.angle_alpha   90.00
_cell.angle_beta   90.00
_cell.angle_gamma   90.00
#
_symmetry.space_group_name_H-M   'P 1'
#
loop_
_entity.id
_entity.type
_entity.pdbx_description
1 polymer ?
#
loop_
_entity_poly.entity_id
_entity_poly.type
_entity_poly.pdbx_seq_one_letter_code
_entity_poly.pdbx_strand_id
1 'polypeptide(L)'
;MAGTVESVVAAHVSFLGYLLVAYLFTESDNYDINWTTPYCVLTLRLTGLVMNVYDGVHYDKLKEDQKKDAIKKIPGLLEIAAFTFLYTGTFIGPQFTLAKFRSFVNGAWLDEKRQPKQSAVDEALRRFLGGAVFLILNLGGSAWLPSTYFNTPEFYKQSFFWRWTWAVVWFRIIMCRYCAAWMIG
;
A
#
# COMPACT_ATOMS: atom_id res chain seq x y z
N MET A 1 -16.16 2.22 23.20
CA MET A 1 -15.06 2.97 23.85
C MET A 1 -14.05 3.35 22.78
N ALA A 2 -13.97 4.62 22.40
CA ALA A 2 -12.98 5.10 21.45
C ALA A 2 -11.71 5.55 22.20
N GLY A 3 -10.55 5.28 21.62
CA GLY A 3 -9.25 5.71 22.15
C GLY A 3 -8.84 5.04 23.46
N THR A 4 -9.12 3.75 23.59
CA THR A 4 -8.68 2.90 24.70
C THR A 4 -7.71 1.82 24.20
N VAL A 5 -6.87 1.26 25.06
CA VAL A 5 -5.92 0.20 24.63
C VAL A 5 -6.69 -1.02 24.13
N GLU A 6 -7.81 -1.33 24.77
CA GLU A 6 -8.74 -2.39 24.41
C GLU A 6 -9.27 -2.21 22.98
N SER A 7 -9.57 -0.97 22.57
CA SER A 7 -10.01 -0.69 21.20
C SER A 7 -8.93 -0.97 20.16
N VAL A 8 -7.67 -0.69 20.49
CA VAL A 8 -6.52 -0.96 19.61
C VAL A 8 -6.30 -2.47 19.50
N VAL A 9 -6.29 -3.19 20.63
CA VAL A 9 -6.13 -4.65 20.64
C VAL A 9 -7.27 -5.32 19.88
N ALA A 10 -8.53 -4.92 20.12
CA ALA A 10 -9.69 -5.45 19.43
C ALA A 10 -9.61 -5.23 17.91
N ALA A 11 -9.13 -4.07 17.46
CA ALA A 11 -8.94 -3.78 16.04
C ALA A 11 -7.89 -4.72 15.41
N HIS A 12 -6.74 -4.90 16.05
CA HIS A 12 -5.70 -5.81 15.55
C HIS A 12 -6.20 -7.24 15.44
N VAL A 13 -6.78 -7.76 16.53
CA VAL A 13 -7.26 -9.15 16.58
C VAL A 13 -8.37 -9.36 15.55
N SER A 14 -9.31 -8.43 15.41
CA SER A 14 -10.43 -8.58 14.47
C SER A 14 -9.97 -8.49 13.02
N PHE A 15 -9.21 -7.46 12.65
CA PHE A 15 -8.82 -7.27 11.24
C PHE A 15 -7.76 -8.27 10.80
N LEU A 16 -6.71 -8.50 11.60
CA LEU A 16 -5.69 -9.51 11.26
C LEU A 16 -6.24 -10.92 11.37
N GLY A 17 -7.12 -11.19 12.34
CA GLY A 17 -7.78 -12.50 12.47
C GLY A 17 -8.66 -12.81 11.28
N TYR A 18 -9.48 -11.85 10.82
CA TYR A 18 -10.27 -12.03 9.60
C TYR A 18 -9.37 -12.24 8.37
N LEU A 19 -8.31 -11.44 8.21
CA LEU A 19 -7.37 -11.59 7.11
C LEU A 19 -6.70 -12.98 7.11
N LEU A 20 -6.29 -13.47 8.28
CA LEU A 20 -5.70 -14.80 8.44
C LEU A 20 -6.68 -15.89 8.02
N VAL A 21 -7.93 -15.82 8.50
CA VAL A 21 -8.98 -16.77 8.12
C VAL A 21 -9.25 -16.73 6.62
N ALA A 22 -9.30 -15.54 6.02
CA ALA A 22 -9.48 -15.39 4.58
C ALA A 22 -8.36 -16.07 3.79
N TYR A 23 -7.09 -15.91 4.22
CA TYR A 23 -5.98 -16.63 3.61
C TYR A 23 -6.12 -18.15 3.75
N LEU A 24 -6.49 -18.67 4.92
CA LEU A 24 -6.70 -20.12 5.10
C LEU A 24 -7.69 -20.74 4.11
N PHE A 25 -8.68 -19.98 3.64
CA PHE A 25 -9.66 -20.45 2.66
C PHE A 25 -9.33 -20.11 1.19
N THR A 26 -8.41 -19.17 0.94
CA THR A 26 -8.17 -18.62 -0.42
C THR A 26 -6.74 -18.81 -0.92
N GLU A 27 -5.83 -19.36 -0.11
CA GLU A 27 -4.48 -19.74 -0.54
C GLU A 27 -4.54 -20.79 -1.65
N SER A 28 -3.86 -20.52 -2.76
CA SER A 28 -3.70 -21.43 -3.90
C SER A 28 -2.21 -21.53 -4.28
N ASP A 29 -1.78 -22.64 -4.87
CA ASP A 29 -0.37 -22.84 -5.27
C ASP A 29 0.08 -21.90 -6.40
N ASN A 30 -0.87 -21.25 -7.08
CA ASN A 30 -0.59 -20.23 -8.09
C ASN A 30 -0.74 -18.84 -7.46
N TYR A 31 0.05 -17.87 -7.90
CA TYR A 31 -0.13 -16.47 -7.47
C TYR A 31 -1.45 -15.92 -8.02
N ASP A 32 -2.55 -16.16 -7.31
CA ASP A 32 -3.86 -15.59 -7.62
C ASP A 32 -3.99 -14.22 -6.98
N ILE A 33 -4.10 -13.18 -7.81
CA ILE A 33 -4.54 -11.86 -7.38
C ILE A 33 -6.04 -11.96 -7.11
N ASN A 34 -6.37 -12.42 -5.91
CA ASN A 34 -7.74 -12.50 -5.42
C ASN A 34 -8.04 -11.27 -4.54
N TRP A 35 -9.28 -11.22 -4.02
CA TRP A 35 -9.76 -10.11 -3.21
C TRP A 35 -8.99 -9.93 -1.89
N THR A 36 -8.18 -10.89 -1.43
CA THR A 36 -7.41 -10.76 -0.19
C THR A 36 -6.26 -9.76 -0.31
N THR A 37 -5.73 -9.55 -1.53
CA THR A 37 -4.62 -8.61 -1.78
C THR A 37 -4.98 -7.15 -1.43
N PRO A 38 -6.06 -6.55 -1.97
CA PRO A 38 -6.50 -5.22 -1.52
C PRO A 38 -6.99 -5.22 -0.07
N TYR A 39 -7.46 -6.37 0.43
CA TYR A 39 -7.94 -6.49 1.80
C TYR A 39 -6.80 -6.37 2.85
N CYS A 40 -5.59 -6.81 2.52
CA CYS A 40 -4.39 -6.55 3.33
C CYS A 40 -4.16 -5.04 3.54
N VAL A 41 -4.25 -4.27 2.45
CA VAL A 41 -4.10 -2.82 2.47
C VAL A 41 -5.21 -2.20 3.34
N LEU A 42 -6.44 -2.69 3.21
CA LEU A 42 -7.55 -2.19 4.01
C LEU A 42 -7.39 -2.48 5.51
N THR A 43 -6.97 -3.70 5.85
CA THR A 43 -6.71 -4.13 7.22
C THR A 43 -5.70 -3.22 7.91
N LEU A 44 -4.57 -2.94 7.24
CA LEU A 44 -3.55 -2.01 7.75
C LEU A 44 -4.10 -0.59 7.91
N ARG A 45 -4.89 -0.11 6.95
CA ARG A 45 -5.47 1.23 6.96
C ARG A 45 -6.44 1.43 8.14
N LEU A 46 -7.35 0.48 8.34
CA LEU A 46 -8.35 0.55 9.42
C LEU A 46 -7.72 0.36 10.80
N THR A 47 -6.73 -0.53 10.92
CA THR A 47 -5.95 -0.68 12.16
C THR A 47 -5.23 0.63 12.50
N GLY A 48 -4.57 1.24 11.51
CA GLY A 48 -3.92 2.55 11.67
C GLY A 48 -4.90 3.68 12.01
N LEU A 49 -6.13 3.65 11.48
CA LEU A 49 -7.17 4.60 11.87
C LEU A 49 -7.51 4.49 13.37
N VAL A 50 -7.68 3.28 13.89
CA VAL A 50 -7.98 3.07 15.32
C VAL A 50 -6.83 3.56 16.19
N MET A 51 -5.58 3.29 15.81
CA MET A 51 -4.41 3.84 16.49
C MET A 51 -4.41 5.38 16.47
N ASN A 52 -4.67 5.99 15.32
CA ASN A 52 -4.70 7.45 15.22
C ASN A 52 -5.82 8.08 16.06
N VAL A 53 -6.95 7.40 16.24
CA VAL A 53 -8.02 7.82 17.17
C VAL A 53 -7.55 7.69 18.62
N TYR A 54 -6.83 6.62 18.97
CA TYR A 54 -6.21 6.47 20.28
C TYR A 54 -5.22 7.59 20.60
N ASP A 55 -4.36 7.91 19.63
CA ASP A 55 -3.42 9.03 19.71
C ASP A 55 -4.16 10.37 19.87
N GLY A 56 -5.29 10.55 19.18
CA GLY A 56 -6.13 11.75 19.31
C GLY A 56 -6.65 12.00 20.72
N VAL A 57 -6.95 10.94 21.50
CA VAL A 57 -7.37 11.03 22.91
C VAL A 57 -6.18 11.32 23.83
N HIS A 58 -4.99 10.80 23.49
CA HIS A 58 -3.77 10.93 24.30
C HIS A 58 -2.80 12.00 23.78
N TYR A 59 -3.34 13.00 23.07
CA TYR A 59 -2.56 13.93 22.25
C TYR A 59 -1.40 14.62 22.98
N ASP A 60 -1.60 14.98 24.25
CA ASP A 60 -0.61 15.73 25.04
C ASP A 60 0.64 14.91 25.37
N LYS A 61 0.55 13.58 25.29
CA LYS A 61 1.66 12.65 25.55
C LYS A 61 2.44 12.26 24.28
N LEU A 62 1.98 12.73 23.11
CA LEU A 62 2.55 12.37 21.81
C LEU A 62 3.79 13.20 21.47
N LYS A 63 4.68 12.60 20.66
CA LYS A 63 5.74 13.32 19.95
C LYS A 63 5.16 14.15 18.80
N GLU A 64 5.92 15.15 18.36
CA GLU A 64 5.49 16.11 17.31
C GLU A 64 5.19 15.46 15.95
N ASP A 65 5.85 14.35 15.63
CA ASP A 65 5.57 13.56 14.43
C ASP A 65 4.23 12.83 14.53
N GLN A 66 3.94 12.19 15.66
CA GLN A 66 2.69 11.46 15.89
C GLN A 66 1.46 12.38 15.93
N LYS A 67 1.63 13.61 16.43
CA LYS A 67 0.56 14.62 16.48
C LYS A 67 -0.02 14.97 15.12
N LYS A 68 0.76 14.83 14.03
CA LYS A 68 0.33 15.18 12.67
C LYS A 68 -0.79 14.28 12.15
N ASP A 69 -0.80 13.02 12.57
CA ASP A 69 -1.74 12.01 12.11
C ASP A 69 -2.83 11.68 13.15
N ALA A 70 -2.70 12.20 14.38
CA ALA A 70 -3.64 12.00 15.48
C ALA A 70 -5.05 12.54 15.15
N ILE A 71 -6.08 11.73 15.42
CA ILE A 71 -7.48 12.02 15.09
C ILE A 71 -8.25 12.40 16.35
N LYS A 72 -8.32 13.71 16.63
CA LYS A 72 -9.09 14.25 17.77
C LYS A 72 -10.60 14.13 17.59
N LYS A 73 -11.08 14.35 16.36
CA LYS A 73 -12.50 14.23 16.00
C LYS A 73 -12.75 12.86 15.36
N ILE A 74 -13.46 12.00 16.08
CA ILE A 74 -13.81 10.64 15.64
C ILE A 74 -14.60 10.73 14.32
N PRO A 75 -14.23 9.96 13.28
CA PRO A 75 -14.95 9.95 12.01
C PRO A 75 -16.30 9.23 12.12
N GLY A 76 -17.27 9.65 11.31
CA GLY A 76 -18.52 8.91 11.11
C GLY A 76 -18.34 7.75 10.12
N LEU A 77 -19.34 6.85 10.05
CA LEU A 77 -19.29 5.68 9.16
C LEU A 77 -19.10 6.04 7.67
N LEU A 78 -19.75 7.11 7.21
CA LEU A 78 -19.60 7.58 5.83
C LEU A 78 -18.17 8.03 5.52
N GLU A 79 -17.55 8.75 6.45
CA GLU A 79 -16.17 9.21 6.30
C GLU A 79 -15.19 8.02 6.29
N ILE A 80 -15.42 7.04 7.17
CA ILE A 80 -14.64 5.80 7.19
C ILE A 80 -14.77 5.05 5.86
N ALA A 81 -15.98 4.94 5.32
CA ALA A 81 -16.22 4.29 4.02
C ALA A 81 -15.52 5.04 2.87
N ALA A 82 -15.61 6.37 2.82
CA ALA A 82 -14.95 7.18 1.81
C ALA A 82 -13.42 7.09 1.90
N PHE A 83 -12.86 7.07 3.11
CA PHE A 83 -11.43 6.85 3.37
C PHE A 83 -10.97 5.44 2.97
N THR A 84 -11.81 4.44 3.23
CA THR A 84 -11.56 3.03 2.94
C THR A 84 -11.53 2.75 1.45
N PHE A 85 -12.54 3.21 0.72
CA PHE A 85 -12.76 2.89 -0.70
C PHE A 85 -12.22 3.94 -1.67
N LEU A 86 -11.35 4.84 -1.22
CA LEU A 86 -10.68 5.78 -2.12
C LEU A 86 -9.80 5.01 -3.11
N TYR A 87 -10.17 5.05 -4.39
CA TYR A 87 -9.57 4.21 -5.43
C TYR A 87 -8.04 4.38 -5.55
N THR A 88 -7.52 5.59 -5.31
CA THR A 88 -6.10 5.96 -5.41
C THR A 88 -5.19 5.22 -4.43
N GLY A 89 -5.73 4.51 -3.45
CA GLY A 89 -4.89 3.67 -2.58
C GLY A 89 -5.55 2.38 -2.13
N THR A 90 -6.72 2.00 -2.66
CA THR A 90 -7.44 0.80 -2.20
C THR A 90 -6.80 -0.49 -2.69
N PHE A 91 -6.29 -0.50 -3.93
CA PHE A 91 -5.87 -1.76 -4.58
C PHE A 91 -4.38 -2.09 -4.45
N ILE A 92 -3.50 -1.09 -4.47
CA ILE A 92 -2.04 -1.30 -4.64
C ILE A 92 -1.21 -0.49 -3.61
N GLY A 93 -1.86 0.39 -2.84
CA GLY A 93 -1.21 1.40 -2.02
C GLY A 93 -0.85 2.65 -2.83
N PRO A 94 -0.29 3.71 -2.20
CA PRO A 94 0.30 3.76 -0.86
C PRO A 94 -0.71 3.86 0.29
N GLN A 95 -0.24 3.54 1.49
CA GLN A 95 -1.00 3.82 2.72
C GLN A 95 -1.02 5.32 3.01
N PHE A 96 -2.16 5.81 3.47
CA PHE A 96 -2.31 7.19 3.94
C PHE A 96 -3.25 7.22 5.15
N THR A 97 -3.07 8.24 5.98
CA THR A 97 -3.84 8.43 7.21
C THR A 97 -5.14 9.18 6.93
N LEU A 98 -6.12 9.04 7.82
CA LEU A 98 -7.36 9.80 7.73
C LEU A 98 -7.11 11.31 7.81
N ALA A 99 -6.08 11.75 8.54
CA ALA A 99 -5.69 13.16 8.60
C ALA A 99 -5.31 13.70 7.20
N LYS A 100 -4.49 12.96 6.45
CA LYS A 100 -4.15 13.29 5.05
C LYS A 100 -5.37 13.25 4.15
N PHE A 101 -6.25 12.26 4.32
CA PHE A 101 -7.51 12.16 3.58
C PHE A 101 -8.40 13.39 3.81
N ARG A 102 -8.60 13.81 5.06
CA ARG A 102 -9.33 15.04 5.39
C ARG A 102 -8.70 16.27 4.75
N SER A 103 -7.38 16.39 4.82
CA SER A 103 -6.64 17.48 4.16
C SER A 103 -6.87 17.49 2.65
N PHE A 104 -6.91 16.32 2.02
CA PHE A 104 -7.21 16.15 0.60
C PHE A 104 -8.64 16.57 0.25
N VAL A 105 -9.63 16.00 0.92
CA VAL A 105 -11.06 16.28 0.67
C VAL A 105 -11.40 17.75 0.94
N ASN A 106 -10.78 18.37 1.95
CA ASN A 106 -10.98 19.78 2.26
C ASN A 106 -10.24 20.74 1.31
N GLY A 107 -9.48 20.22 0.34
CA GLY A 107 -8.79 21.02 -0.66
C GLY A 107 -7.56 21.77 -0.14
N ALA A 108 -6.94 21.33 0.96
CA ALA A 108 -5.76 21.99 1.54
C ALA A 108 -4.54 22.03 0.60
N TRP A 109 -4.55 21.23 -0.46
CA TRP A 109 -3.47 21.13 -1.45
C TRP A 109 -3.77 21.88 -2.74
N LEU A 110 -4.97 22.45 -2.88
CA LEU A 110 -5.35 23.25 -4.04
C LEU A 110 -4.68 24.63 -3.97
N ASP A 111 -4.70 25.35 -5.09
CA ASP A 111 -4.29 26.75 -5.13
C ASP A 111 -5.35 27.69 -4.51
N GLU A 112 -5.07 28.99 -4.49
CA GLU A 112 -5.99 30.02 -3.98
C GLU A 112 -7.35 30.05 -4.71
N LYS A 113 -7.40 29.56 -5.95
CA LYS A 113 -8.61 29.46 -6.79
C LYS A 113 -9.31 28.11 -6.67
N ARG A 114 -8.88 27.26 -5.72
CA ARG A 114 -9.35 25.88 -5.54
C ARG A 114 -9.16 25.00 -6.78
N GLN A 115 -8.09 25.24 -7.54
CA GLN A 115 -7.70 24.43 -8.68
C GLN A 115 -6.49 23.54 -8.34
N PRO A 116 -6.33 22.40 -9.03
CA PRO A 116 -5.09 21.63 -8.96
C PRO A 116 -3.91 22.51 -9.38
N LYS A 117 -2.85 22.51 -8.57
CA LYS A 117 -1.61 23.23 -8.92
C LYS A 117 -1.04 22.65 -10.21
N GLN A 118 -0.50 23.49 -11.08
CA GLN A 118 0.12 23.03 -12.34
C GLN A 118 1.25 22.01 -12.09
N SER A 119 2.01 22.20 -11.01
CA SER A 119 3.02 21.24 -10.57
C SER A 119 2.46 19.84 -10.26
N ALA A 120 1.19 19.72 -9.85
CA ALA A 120 0.57 18.42 -9.62
C ALA A 120 0.32 17.67 -10.93
N VAL A 121 0.00 18.39 -12.01
CA VAL A 121 -0.19 17.80 -13.35
C VAL A 121 1.15 17.33 -13.91
N ASP A 122 2.20 18.14 -13.79
CA ASP A 122 3.54 17.77 -14.25
C ASP A 122 4.08 16.55 -13.49
N GLU A 123 3.89 16.50 -12.17
CA GLU A 123 4.28 15.35 -11.35
C GLU A 123 3.45 14.10 -11.67
N ALA A 124 2.15 14.24 -11.93
CA ALA A 124 1.31 13.12 -12.35
C ALA A 124 1.79 12.53 -13.70
N LEU A 125 2.12 13.38 -14.67
CA LEU A 125 2.65 12.95 -15.96
C LEU A 125 4.01 12.26 -15.82
N ARG A 126 4.92 12.81 -15.00
CA ARG A 126 6.22 12.20 -14.72
C ARG A 126 6.09 10.82 -14.09
N ARG A 127 5.19 10.68 -13.10
CA ARG A 127 4.91 9.39 -12.46
C ARG A 127 4.31 8.38 -13.43
N PHE A 128 3.35 8.81 -14.26
CA PHE A 128 2.77 7.96 -15.28
C PHE A 128 3.83 7.46 -16.28
N LEU A 129 4.67 8.36 -16.81
CA LEU A 129 5.76 7.99 -17.72
C LEU A 129 6.78 7.07 -17.05
N GLY A 130 7.17 7.37 -15.81
CA GLY A 130 8.02 6.48 -15.01
C GLY A 130 7.40 5.10 -14.87
N GLY A 131 6.11 5.03 -14.53
CA GLY A 131 5.36 3.79 -14.41
C GLY A 131 5.35 2.96 -15.70
N ALA A 132 5.13 3.61 -16.83
CA ALA A 132 5.20 2.98 -18.15
C ALA A 132 6.59 2.39 -18.44
N VAL A 133 7.67 3.10 -18.08
CA VAL A 133 9.04 2.59 -18.23
C VAL A 133 9.26 1.33 -17.38
N PHE A 134 8.85 1.33 -16.11
CA PHE A 134 8.97 0.13 -15.28
C PHE A 134 8.12 -1.03 -15.78
N LEU A 135 6.94 -0.76 -16.36
CA LEU A 135 6.10 -1.78 -16.96
C LEU A 135 6.80 -2.43 -18.17
N ILE A 136 7.39 -1.62 -19.07
CA ILE A 136 8.14 -2.12 -20.22
C ILE A 136 9.36 -2.95 -19.77
N LEU A 137 10.11 -2.47 -18.78
CA LEU A 137 11.23 -3.20 -18.20
C LEU A 137 10.79 -4.52 -17.56
N ASN A 138 9.64 -4.54 -16.88
CA ASN A 138 9.11 -5.76 -16.30
C ASN A 138 8.67 -6.76 -17.38
N LEU A 139 7.95 -6.30 -18.41
CA LEU A 139 7.48 -7.16 -19.50
C LEU A 139 8.66 -7.77 -20.26
N GLY A 140 9.62 -6.95 -20.69
CA GLY A 140 10.81 -7.41 -21.39
C GLY A 140 11.71 -8.29 -20.50
N GLY A 141 11.93 -7.87 -19.25
CA GLY A 141 12.75 -8.62 -18.30
C GLY A 141 12.15 -9.96 -17.91
N SER A 142 10.82 -10.05 -17.74
CA SER A 142 10.15 -11.31 -17.39
C SER A 142 10.10 -12.28 -18.57
N ALA A 143 10.10 -11.77 -19.81
CA ALA A 143 10.24 -12.59 -21.01
C ALA A 143 11.69 -13.10 -21.18
N TRP A 144 12.69 -12.29 -20.83
CA TRP A 144 14.11 -12.67 -20.89
C TRP A 144 14.52 -13.66 -19.79
N LEU A 145 14.09 -13.40 -18.54
CA LEU A 145 14.42 -14.21 -17.37
C LEU A 145 13.12 -14.67 -16.68
N PRO A 146 12.43 -15.68 -17.25
CA PRO A 146 11.19 -16.17 -16.68
C PRO A 146 11.42 -16.89 -15.35
N SER A 147 10.45 -16.82 -14.44
CA SER A 147 10.54 -17.46 -13.12
C SER A 147 10.75 -18.98 -13.21
N THR A 148 10.34 -19.61 -14.31
CA THR A 148 10.56 -21.04 -14.57
C THR A 148 12.04 -21.41 -14.74
N TYR A 149 12.90 -20.45 -15.11
CA TYR A 149 14.35 -20.65 -15.25
C TYR A 149 15.00 -21.17 -13.95
N PHE A 150 14.49 -20.74 -12.79
CA PHE A 150 15.03 -21.14 -11.48
C PHE A 150 14.74 -22.60 -11.11
N ASN A 151 13.86 -23.26 -11.87
CA ASN A 151 13.52 -24.67 -11.71
C ASN A 151 14.16 -25.56 -12.79
N THR A 152 15.09 -25.04 -13.59
CA THR A 152 15.73 -25.82 -14.65
C THR A 152 17.06 -26.43 -14.22
N PRO A 153 17.46 -27.59 -14.79
CA PRO A 153 18.75 -28.20 -14.51
C PRO A 153 19.94 -27.27 -14.82
N GLU A 154 19.81 -26.36 -15.77
CA GLU A 154 20.86 -25.41 -16.15
C GLU A 154 21.19 -24.47 -15.00
N PHE A 155 20.17 -23.93 -14.32
CA PHE A 155 20.36 -23.10 -13.13
C PHE A 155 21.00 -23.90 -11.99
N TYR A 156 20.55 -25.15 -11.77
CA TYR A 156 21.09 -26.02 -10.73
C TYR A 156 22.49 -26.56 -10.99
N LYS A 157 23.06 -26.37 -12.18
CA LYS A 157 24.46 -26.71 -12.48
C LYS A 157 25.41 -25.55 -12.25
N GLN A 158 24.91 -24.32 -12.09
CA GLN A 158 25.74 -23.14 -11.87
C GLN A 158 26.36 -23.12 -10.46
N SER A 159 27.48 -22.40 -10.33
CA SER A 159 28.08 -22.10 -9.03
C SER A 159 27.17 -21.18 -8.19
N PHE A 160 27.37 -21.18 -6.88
CA PHE A 160 26.57 -20.38 -5.94
C PHE A 160 26.54 -18.89 -6.32
N PHE A 161 27.70 -18.32 -6.69
CA PHE A 161 27.81 -16.92 -7.07
C PHE A 161 26.88 -16.55 -8.24
N TRP A 162 26.82 -17.41 -9.26
CA TRP A 162 25.95 -17.17 -10.42
C TRP A 162 24.48 -17.32 -10.08
N ARG A 163 24.10 -18.33 -9.27
CA ARG A 163 22.72 -18.47 -8.81
C ARG A 163 22.23 -17.27 -8.02
N TRP A 164 23.06 -16.78 -7.09
CA TRP A 164 22.77 -15.57 -6.34
C TRP A 164 22.61 -14.36 -7.25
N THR A 165 23.51 -14.18 -8.21
CA THR A 165 23.48 -13.06 -9.15
C THR A 165 22.19 -13.07 -9.97
N TRP A 166 21.81 -14.21 -10.55
CA TRP A 166 20.57 -14.34 -11.31
C TRP A 166 19.33 -14.13 -10.45
N ALA A 167 19.31 -14.61 -9.21
CA ALA A 167 18.21 -14.36 -8.29
C ALA A 167 18.05 -12.87 -7.96
N VAL A 168 19.15 -12.13 -7.77
CA VAL A 168 19.13 -10.68 -7.53
C VAL A 168 18.63 -9.93 -8.77
N VAL A 169 19.09 -10.29 -9.96
CA VAL A 169 18.65 -9.68 -11.22
C VAL A 169 17.16 -9.92 -11.45
N TRP A 170 16.70 -11.16 -11.32
CA TRP A 170 15.29 -11.52 -11.42
C TRP A 170 14.43 -10.77 -10.41
N PHE A 171 14.87 -10.69 -9.14
CA PHE A 171 14.14 -9.96 -8.11
C PHE A 171 13.95 -8.48 -8.52
N ARG A 172 14.98 -7.82 -9.05
CA ARG A 172 14.86 -6.44 -9.53
C ARG A 172 13.87 -6.31 -10.69
N ILE A 173 13.87 -7.25 -11.63
CA ILE A 173 12.92 -7.29 -12.76
C ILE A 173 11.49 -7.46 -12.24
N ILE A 174 11.25 -8.41 -11.34
CA ILE A 174 9.91 -8.64 -10.77
C ILE A 174 9.45 -7.44 -9.94
N MET A 175 10.34 -6.79 -9.19
CA MET A 175 10.01 -5.59 -8.43
C MET A 175 9.51 -4.43 -9.31
N CYS A 176 9.93 -4.37 -10.57
CA CYS A 176 9.48 -3.33 -11.50
C CYS A 176 7.95 -3.32 -11.68
N ARG A 177 7.25 -4.47 -11.61
CA ARG A 177 5.78 -4.50 -11.73
C ARG A 177 5.09 -3.77 -10.57
N TYR A 178 5.65 -3.87 -9.37
CA TYR A 178 5.13 -3.19 -8.18
C TYR A 178 5.45 -1.70 -8.24
N CYS A 179 6.67 -1.33 -8.63
CA CYS A 179 7.04 0.07 -8.86
C CYS A 179 6.17 0.73 -9.93
N ALA A 180 5.87 0.04 -11.04
CA ALA A 180 4.96 0.52 -12.06
C ALA A 180 3.57 0.78 -11.49
N ALA A 181 3.04 -0.19 -10.74
CA ALA A 181 1.73 -0.09 -10.13
C ALA A 181 1.63 1.04 -9.09
N TRP A 182 2.68 1.27 -8.28
CA TRP A 182 2.74 2.38 -7.31
C TRP A 182 2.91 3.76 -7.92
N MET A 183 3.41 3.86 -9.14
CA MET A 183 3.55 5.14 -9.82
C MET A 183 2.34 5.50 -10.68
N ILE A 184 1.62 4.49 -11.19
CA ILE A 184 0.41 4.70 -11.98
C ILE A 184 -0.81 4.92 -11.07
N GLY A 185 -0.88 4.21 -9.94
CA GLY A 185 -1.93 4.40 -8.92
C GLY A 185 -1.78 5.70 -8.15
#